data_AF-A0A7V9IGK1-F1
#
_entry.id   AF-A0A7V9IGK1-F1
#
_cell.length_a   1.000
_cell.length_b   1.000
_cell.length_c   1.000
_cell.angle_alpha   90.00
_cell.angle_beta   90.00
_cell.angle_gamma   90.00
#
_symmetry.space_group_name_H-M   'P 1'
#
loop_
_entity.id
_entity.type
_entity.pdbx_description
1 polymer ?
#
loop_
_entity_poly.entity_id
_entity_poly.type
_entity_poly.pdbx_seq_one_letter_code
_entity_poly.pdbx_strand_id
1 'polypeptide(L)' 'NLDPKLTATVFYGALEETLTGWVMGQLPETDEDIERAEHNVAELLCDGLTAR' A
#
# COMPACT_ATOMS: atom_id res chain seq x y z
N ASN A 1 17.69 -4.77 -8.53
CA ASN A 1 17.34 -5.09 -7.14
C ASN A 1 17.33 -3.80 -6.34
N LEU A 2 16.15 -3.38 -5.91
CA LEU A 2 15.99 -2.22 -5.02
C LEU A 2 16.60 -2.53 -3.65
N ASP A 3 17.00 -1.49 -2.90
CA ASP A 3 17.47 -1.66 -1.53
C ASP A 3 16.35 -2.27 -0.64
N PRO A 4 16.62 -3.33 0.14
CA PRO A 4 15.61 -3.99 0.96
C PRO A 4 15.00 -3.07 2.04
N LYS A 5 15.78 -2.14 2.61
CA LYS A 5 15.27 -1.21 3.63
C LYS A 5 14.37 -0.16 3.00
N LEU A 6 14.72 0.31 1.80
CA LEU A 6 13.86 1.21 1.02
C LEU A 6 12.53 0.52 0.69
N THR A 7 12.59 -0.74 0.22
CA THR A 7 11.40 -1.56 -0.08
C THR A 7 10.50 -1.70 1.15
N ALA A 8 11.08 -2.05 2.30
CA ALA A 8 10.35 -2.16 3.55
C ALA A 8 9.73 -0.81 3.99
N THR A 9 10.45 0.30 3.82
CA THR A 9 9.95 1.63 4.16
C THR A 9 8.72 2.00 3.34
N VAL A 10 8.77 1.76 2.02
CA VAL A 10 7.64 2.03 1.12
C VAL A 10 6.44 1.14 1.48
N PHE A 11 6.68 -0.15 1.72
CA PHE A 11 5.62 -1.09 2.08
C PHE A 11 4.90 -0.70 3.37
N TYR A 12 5.65 -0.49 4.46
CA TYR A 12 5.05 -0.14 5.74
C TYR A 12 4.42 1.25 5.73
N GLY A 13 4.98 2.20 4.96
CA GLY A 13 4.38 3.53 4.78
C GLY A 13 3.00 3.46 4.12
N ALA A 14 2.88 2.72 3.01
CA ALA A 14 1.61 2.55 2.30
C ALA A 14 0.54 1.86 3.16
N LEU A 15 0.93 0.86 3.94
CA LEU A 15 0.02 0.21 4.88
C LEU A 15 -0.46 1.16 5.98
N GLU A 16 0.46 1.91 6.61
CA GLU A 16 0.07 2.88 7.65
C GLU A 16 -0.86 3.96 7.10
N GLU A 17 -0.55 4.55 5.95
CA GLU A 17 -1.41 5.56 5.34
C GLU A 17 -2.83 5.04 5.09
N THR A 18 -2.95 3.81 4.59
CA THR A 18 -4.25 3.15 4.34
C THR A 18 -5.01 2.91 5.66
N LEU A 19 -4.34 2.32 6.66
CA LEU A 19 -4.95 2.04 7.97
C LEU A 19 -5.38 3.32 8.69
N THR A 20 -4.52 4.34 8.67
CA THR A 20 -4.83 5.66 9.22
C THR A 20 -6.03 6.29 8.49
N GLY A 21 -6.11 6.15 7.16
CA GLY A 21 -7.25 6.61 6.38
C GLY A 21 -8.58 6.00 6.82
N TRP A 22 -8.62 4.70 7.07
CA TRP A 22 -9.81 4.02 7.61
C TRP A 22 -10.12 4.45 9.05
N VAL A 23 -9.11 4.52 9.92
CA VAL A 23 -9.29 4.98 11.32
C VAL A 23 -9.87 6.39 11.37
N MET A 24 -9.49 7.26 10.43
CA MET A 24 -9.98 8.64 10.33
C MET A 24 -11.30 8.77 9.56
N GLY A 25 -11.91 7.67 9.10
CA GLY A 25 -13.13 7.67 8.30
C GLY A 25 -12.98 8.37 6.95
N GLN A 26 -11.77 8.46 6.41
CA GLN A 26 -11.44 9.10 5.13
C GLN A 26 -11.50 8.13 3.96
N LEU A 27 -11.47 6.82 4.23
CA LEU A 27 -11.57 5.77 3.24
C LEU A 27 -12.87 4.99 3.41
N PRO A 28 -13.54 4.62 2.31
CA PRO A 28 -14.66 3.70 2.36
C PRO A 28 -14.18 2.30 2.79
N GLU A 29 -15.00 1.60 3.57
CA GLU A 29 -14.66 0.33 4.25
C GLU A 29 -15.55 -0.84 3.79
N THR A 30 -16.02 -0.80 2.54
CA THR A 30 -16.70 -1.94 1.95
C THR A 30 -15.71 -3.06 1.64
N ASP A 31 -16.17 -4.31 1.57
CA ASP A 31 -15.30 -5.45 1.24
C ASP A 31 -14.59 -5.25 -0.12
N GLU A 32 -15.26 -4.66 -1.11
CA GLU A 32 -14.67 -4.32 -2.42
C GLU A 32 -13.58 -3.25 -2.31
N ASP A 33 -13.73 -2.28 -1.41
CA ASP A 33 -12.72 -1.24 -1.19
C ASP A 33 -11.48 -1.78 -0.49
N ILE A 34 -11.66 -2.74 0.43
CA ILE A 34 -10.55 -3.44 1.07
C ILE A 34 -9.77 -4.26 0.04
N GLU A 35 -10.47 -5.05 -0.77
CA GLU A 35 -9.84 -5.88 -1.81
C GLU A 35 -9.08 -5.00 -2.83
N ARG A 36 -9.64 -3.85 -3.18
CA ARG A 36 -8.96 -2.87 -4.04
C ARG A 36 -7.74 -2.23 -3.36
N ALA A 37 -7.80 -1.92 -2.07
CA ALA A 37 -6.67 -1.39 -1.33
C ALA A 37 -5.51 -2.40 -1.28
N GLU A 38 -5.80 -3.68 -1.04
CA GLU A 38 -4.80 -4.76 -1.09
C GLU A 38 -4.15 -4.87 -2.48
N HIS A 39 -4.96 -4.81 -3.54
CA HIS A 39 -4.46 -4.85 -4.91
C HIS A 39 -3.53 -3.68 -5.22
N ASN A 40 -3.90 -2.46 -4.83
CA ASN A 40 -3.08 -1.26 -5.05
C ASN A 40 -1.74 -1.34 -4.31
N VAL A 41 -1.72 -1.86 -3.08
CA VAL A 41 -0.48 -2.08 -2.34
C VAL A 41 0.41 -3.11 -3.05
N ALA A 42 -0.18 -4.19 -3.57
CA ALA A 42 0.56 -5.20 -4.31
C ALA A 42 1.14 -4.63 -5.63
N GLU A 43 0.35 -3.88 -6.41
CA GLU A 43 0.78 -3.23 -7.66
C GLU A 43 1.91 -2.23 -7.41
N LEU A 44 1.80 -1.41 -6.35
CA LEU A 44 2.86 -0.48 -5.94
C LEU A 44 4.19 -1.19 -5.70
N LEU A 45 4.17 -2.35 -5.04
CA LEU A 45 5.38 -3.10 -4.70
C LEU A 45 5.96 -3.88 -5.88
N CYS A 46 5.10 -4.54 -6.67
CA CYS A 46 5.53 -5.39 -7.77
C CYS A 46 5.95 -4.55 -8.98
N ASP A 47 5.16 -3.54 -9.33
CA ASP A 47 5.34 -2.79 -10.57
C ASP A 47 6.02 -1.44 -10.32
N GLY A 48 5.71 -0.78 -9.20
CA GLY A 48 6.28 0.53 -8.84
C GLY A 48 7.75 0.49 -8.40
N LEU A 49 8.21 -0.64 -7.82
CA LEU A 49 9.59 -0.80 -7.34
C LEU A 49 10.50 -1.59 -8.29
N THR A 50 9.96 -2.06 -9.41
CA THR A 50 10.78 -2.61 -10.49
C THR A 50 11.50 -1.44 -11.16
N ALA A 51 12.75 -1.19 -10.73
CA ALA A 51 13.63 -0.19 -11.33
C ALA A 51 13.67 -0.41 -12.85
N ARG A 52 13.15 0.58 -13.58
CA ARG A 52 13.09 0.57 -15.04
C ARG A 52 14.38 1.10 -15.65
#